data_AF-A0A351CMI0-F1
#
_entry.id   AF-A0A351CMI0-F1
#
_cell.length_a   1.000
_cell.length_b   1.000
_cell.length_c   1.000
_cell.angle_alpha   90.00
_cell.angle_beta   90.00
_cell.angle_gamma   90.00
#
_symmetry.space_group_name_H-M   'P 1'
#
loop_
_entity.id
_entity.type
_entity.pdbx_description
1 polymer ?
#
loop_
_entity_poly.entity_id
_entity_poly.type
_entity_poly.pdbx_seq_one_letter_code
_entity_poly.pdbx_strand_id
1 'polypeptide(L)' 'LNSAIALGRLGADAYYCGAVSNDTFGGLIEDCIRESRVQEDFIFKTNRPTTLAYSDIS' A
#
# COMPACT_ATOMS: atom_id res chain seq x y z
N LEU A 1 -2.81 0.81 -5.61
CA LEU A 1 -1.54 0.47 -4.95
C LEU A 1 -0.43 0.28 -5.99
N ASN A 2 -0.48 -0.77 -6.81
CA ASN A 2 0.59 -1.11 -7.78
C ASN A 2 1.01 0.05 -8.70
N SER A 3 0.06 0.82 -9.24
CA SER A 3 0.39 1.97 -10.09
C SER A 3 1.15 3.07 -9.34
N ALA A 4 0.78 3.36 -8.08
CA ALA A 4 1.48 4.33 -7.25
C ALA A 4 2.92 3.88 -6.97
N ILE A 5 3.09 2.59 -6.61
CA ILE A 5 4.41 1.97 -6.42
C ILE A 5 5.27 2.08 -7.67
N ALA A 6 4.72 1.77 -8.84
CA ALA A 6 5.45 1.86 -10.10
C ALA A 6 5.91 3.31 -10.38
N LEU A 7 5.04 4.29 -10.15
CA LEU A 7 5.37 5.70 -10.32
C LEU A 7 6.43 6.18 -9.33
N GLY A 8 6.32 5.82 -8.04
CA GLY A 8 7.31 6.19 -7.03
C GLY A 8 8.70 5.60 -7.31
N ARG A 9 8.76 4.35 -7.82
CA ARG A 9 10.03 3.71 -8.25
C ARG A 9 10.65 4.38 -9.47
N LEU A 10 9.84 4.99 -10.35
CA LEU A 10 10.31 5.80 -11.47
C LEU A 10 10.73 7.22 -11.06
N GLY A 11 10.59 7.58 -9.78
CA GLY A 11 10.97 8.89 -9.24
C GLY A 11 9.92 9.99 -9.45
N ALA A 12 8.69 9.63 -9.81
CA ALA A 12 7.59 10.57 -9.86
C ALA A 12 7.09 10.92 -8.44
N ASP A 13 6.51 12.12 -8.29
CA ASP A 13 5.81 12.49 -7.06
C ASP A 13 4.46 11.76 -7.00
N ALA A 14 4.42 10.65 -6.26
CA ALA A 14 3.31 9.70 -6.23
C ALA A 14 2.73 9.59 -4.82
N TYR A 15 1.41 9.57 -4.73
CA TYR A 15 0.66 9.46 -3.48
C TYR A 15 -0.25 8.24 -3.52
N TYR A 16 -0.40 7.55 -2.40
CA TYR A 16 -1.40 6.50 -2.25
C TYR A 16 -2.61 7.03 -1.47
N CYS A 17 -3.80 6.93 -2.07
CA CYS A 17 -5.07 7.24 -1.44
C CYS A 17 -5.88 5.96 -1.24
N GLY A 18 -6.18 5.63 0.01
CA GLY A 18 -6.85 4.39 0.38
C GLY A 18 -6.90 4.16 1.88
N ALA A 19 -7.60 3.10 2.30
CA ALA A 19 -7.63 2.68 3.70
C ALA A 19 -6.63 1.55 3.95
N VAL A 20 -5.89 1.62 5.05
CA VAL A 20 -4.94 0.57 5.47
C VAL A 20 -5.24 0.16 6.91
N SER A 21 -5.29 -1.16 7.16
CA SER A 21 -5.60 -1.69 8.48
C SER A 21 -4.47 -1.41 9.49
N ASN A 22 -4.80 -1.47 10.78
CA ASN A 22 -3.83 -1.52 11.88
C ASN A 22 -3.29 -2.95 12.13
N ASP A 23 -3.74 -3.95 11.36
CA ASP A 23 -3.22 -5.32 11.44
C ASP A 23 -1.84 -5.48 10.78
N THR A 24 -1.23 -6.66 10.95
CA THR A 24 0.11 -6.98 10.42
C THR A 24 0.19 -6.86 8.90
N PHE A 25 -0.87 -7.22 8.17
CA PHE A 25 -0.88 -7.09 6.71
C PHE A 25 -0.98 -5.62 6.27
N GLY A 26 -1.69 -4.80 7.04
CA GLY A 26 -1.71 -3.36 6.86
C GLY A 26 -0.32 -2.74 7.01
N GLY A 27 0.45 -3.19 8.01
CA GLY A 27 1.85 -2.81 8.16
C GLY A 27 2.71 -3.16 6.93
N LEU A 28 2.56 -4.36 6.38
CA LEU A 28 3.28 -4.76 5.15
C LEU A 28 2.93 -3.87 3.95
N ILE A 29 1.68 -3.41 3.83
CA ILE A 29 1.26 -2.48 2.78
C ILE A 29 1.95 -1.12 2.96
N GLU A 30 1.99 -0.58 4.18
CA GLU A 30 2.64 0.70 4.48
C GLU A 30 4.15 0.64 4.23
N ASP A 31 4.80 -0.44 4.63
CA ASP A 31 6.23 -0.64 4.37
C ASP A 31 6.50 -0.66 2.86
N CYS A 32 5.68 -1.38 2.08
CA CYS A 32 5.83 -1.44 0.63
C CYS A 32 5.65 -0.06 -0.05
N ILE A 33 4.70 0.75 0.44
CA ILE A 33 4.45 2.13 -0.02
C ILE A 33 5.69 2.99 0.26
N ARG A 34 6.19 2.96 1.50
CA ARG A 34 7.33 3.77 1.96
C ARG A 34 8.63 3.42 1.25
N GLU A 35 8.94 2.14 1.14
CA GLU A 35 10.12 1.64 0.40
C GLU A 35 10.09 2.02 -1.09
N SER A 36 8.89 2.21 -1.64
CA SER A 36 8.68 2.57 -3.05
C SER A 36 8.64 4.08 -3.30
N ARG A 37 8.98 4.92 -2.31
CA ARG A 37 8.97 6.40 -2.40
C ARG A 37 7.58 6.96 -2.74
N VAL A 38 6.54 6.31 -2.26
CA VAL A 38 5.16 6.78 -2.40
C VAL A 38 4.74 7.43 -1.08
N GLN A 39 4.07 8.58 -1.18
CA GLN A 39 3.65 9.36 -0.04
C GLN A 39 2.36 8.81 0.60
N GLU A 40 2.27 8.93 1.92
CA GLU A 40 1.25 8.30 2.79
C GLU A 40 0.15 9.29 3.23
N ASP A 41 0.19 10.55 2.79
CA ASP A 41 -0.67 11.66 3.24
C ASP A 41 -2.19 11.40 3.13
N PHE A 42 -2.60 10.52 2.22
CA PHE A 42 -4.00 10.18 1.96
C PHE A 42 -4.36 8.76 2.39
N ILE A 43 -3.60 8.19 3.32
CA ILE A 43 -3.91 6.91 3.94
C ILE A 43 -4.84 7.10 5.14
N PHE A 44 -5.97 6.38 5.12
CA PHE A 44 -6.90 6.31 6.23
C PHE A 44 -6.68 5.03 7.03
N LYS A 45 -6.27 5.15 8.30
CA LYS A 45 -6.12 3.99 9.18
C LYS A 45 -7.48 3.42 9.61
N THR A 46 -7.59 2.10 9.68
CA THR A 46 -8.83 1.41 10.09
C THR A 46 -8.57 0.14 10.91
N ASN A 47 -9.56 -0.30 11.69
CA ASN A 47 -9.56 -1.59 12.40
C ASN A 47 -10.30 -2.69 11.62
N ARG A 48 -10.73 -2.42 10.39
CA ARG A 48 -11.27 -3.48 9.50
C ARG A 48 -10.11 -4.37 9.02
N PRO A 49 -10.28 -5.70 8.94
CA PRO A 49 -9.23 -6.59 8.46
C PRO A 49 -8.75 -6.22 7.05
N THR A 50 -7.46 -6.41 6.78
CA THR A 50 -6.89 -6.23 5.44
C THR A 50 -7.48 -7.25 4.45
N THR A 51 -7.85 -6.78 3.25
CA THR A 51 -8.37 -7.65 2.17
C THR A 51 -7.28 -8.60 1.68
N LEU A 52 -7.57 -9.91 1.72
CA LEU A 52 -6.70 -10.95 1.18
C LEU A 52 -7.26 -11.49 -0.13
N ALA A 53 -6.41 -11.57 -1.16
CA ALA A 53 -6.72 -12.22 -2.43
C ALA A 53 -5.81 -13.45 -2.58
N TYR A 54 -6.42 -14.64 -2.59
CA TYR A 54 -5.69 -15.90 -2.81
C TYR A 54 -5.57 -16.19 -4.30
N SER A 55 -4.38 -16.58 -4.74
CA SER A 55 -4.10 -17.01 -6.11
C SER A 55 -3.17 -18.21 -6.05
N ASP A 56 -3.48 -19.26 -6.81
CA ASP A 56 -2.66 -20.45 -6.99
C ASP A 56 -1.91 -20.37 -8.33
N ILE A 57 -0.65 -20.82 -8.34
CA ILE A 57 0.18 -20.91 -9.54
C ILE A 57 0.46 -22.40 -9.77
N SER A 58 -0.52 -23.09 -10.34
CA SER A 58 -0.38 -24.46 -10.88
C SER A 58 0.15 -24.44 -12.31
#